data_AF-A0A6H2BXK4-F1
#
_entry.id   AF-A0A6H2BXK4-F1
#
_cell.length_a   1.000
_cell.length_b   1.000
_cell.length_c   1.000
_cell.angle_alpha   90.00
_cell.angle_beta   90.00
_cell.angle_gamma   90.00
#
_symmetry.space_group_name_H-M   'P 1'
#
loop_
_entity.id
_entity.type
_entity.pdbx_description
1 polymer ?
#
loop_
_entity_poly.entity_id
_entity_poly.type
_entity_poly.pdbx_seq_one_letter_code
_entity_poly.pdbx_strand_id
1 'polypeptide(L)'
;MVGHRDNSSESWKTLPWKKFRRNLFRLQKRVYKAVQVGDKRKAKSLQKLILKSTAARLLAIRQVSQLNAGKKTAGIDGKKSLTFKERFELNELLKASVSNWKHQGLREIPIPKKDGTMRMLKIPTIADRAYQCLIKYALEPAHEATFHARSYGFRTGRSAHDAQKILYLNLNSKANGINKRVIELDIEKCFDRINHTAIMDRLIAPYSIRQGIFRCLKAGVNPEFPEQGTPQGGVVSPLLANIALNGIESMHRYHERDCEITNKTPSYKIVEPSIRYADDMVIILRPQDDATEILDKISQFLAERGMKVSEKKTKLTAATDGFDFLGWHFKVQKNGKFRCVPSVDNYKTFRKKVKFIVNNSNYGATTKAIKLAPVVRGWRNYHRFCKMDGSRNSLYHIHNRAFRVFNKETKQNRHTCTELIGIAFPSVPYSENKHINVKGGKSPYDGDLSYWSERNSKLYNNITSKALKRQSHKCGHCGLKMLSDEKVHLHHVDGNHENWKIKNLTAIHESCHDYIHMSKRES
;
A
#
# COMPACT_ATOMS: atom_id res chain seq x y z
N MET A 1 38.20 37.67 -7.01
CA MET A 1 37.38 36.84 -6.09
C MET A 1 36.23 36.25 -6.88
N VAL A 2 36.37 35.00 -7.35
CA VAL A 2 35.30 34.29 -8.09
C VAL A 2 34.42 33.59 -7.07
N GLY A 3 33.20 34.09 -6.89
CA GLY A 3 32.23 33.49 -5.97
C GLY A 3 31.76 32.14 -6.49
N HIS A 4 32.15 31.07 -5.80
CA HIS A 4 31.55 29.74 -5.97
C HIS A 4 30.04 29.83 -5.68
N ARG A 5 29.22 29.90 -6.74
CA ARG A 5 27.81 29.50 -6.62
C ARG A 5 27.80 28.01 -6.33
N ASP A 6 27.55 27.68 -5.07
CA ASP A 6 27.37 26.33 -4.55
C ASP A 6 26.36 25.56 -5.42
N ASN A 7 26.84 24.70 -6.32
CA ASN A 7 26.02 24.03 -7.33
C ASN A 7 25.27 22.81 -6.75
N SER A 8 24.65 23.01 -5.59
CA SER A 8 23.93 21.99 -4.81
C SER A 8 22.82 21.28 -5.63
N SER A 9 22.25 21.98 -6.62
CA SER A 9 21.29 21.42 -7.59
C SER A 9 21.93 20.36 -8.48
N GLU A 10 23.07 20.67 -9.11
CA GLU A 10 23.80 19.70 -9.93
C GLU A 10 24.33 18.54 -9.10
N SER A 11 24.89 18.82 -7.91
CA SER A 11 25.34 17.79 -6.98
C SER A 11 24.22 16.82 -6.61
N TRP A 12 22.99 17.31 -6.36
CA TRP A 12 21.85 16.43 -6.06
C TRP A 12 21.37 15.63 -7.26
N LYS A 13 21.32 16.24 -8.45
CA LYS A 13 20.90 15.60 -9.70
C LYS A 13 21.87 14.48 -10.11
N THR A 14 23.18 14.71 -9.94
CA THR A 14 24.26 13.77 -10.31
C THR A 14 24.49 12.64 -9.31
N LEU A 15 23.84 12.65 -8.14
CA LEU A 15 23.97 11.57 -7.15
C LEU A 15 23.68 10.19 -7.77
N PRO A 16 24.46 9.15 -7.42
CA PRO A 16 24.33 7.83 -8.02
C PRO A 16 23.16 7.04 -7.41
N TRP A 17 21.94 7.52 -7.61
CA TRP A 17 20.70 6.98 -7.05
C TRP A 17 20.52 5.48 -7.30
N LYS A 18 20.94 5.01 -8.47
CA LYS A 18 20.96 3.59 -8.84
C LYS A 18 21.84 2.77 -7.88
N LYS A 19 23.07 3.24 -7.64
CA LYS A 19 24.04 2.61 -6.73
C LYS A 19 23.52 2.64 -5.30
N PHE A 20 22.91 3.75 -4.87
CA PHE A 20 22.33 3.87 -3.54
C PHE A 20 21.22 2.86 -3.29
N ARG A 21 20.25 2.72 -4.21
CA ARG A 21 19.17 1.73 -4.09
C ARG A 21 19.72 0.30 -4.03
N ARG A 22 20.68 -0.03 -4.91
CA ARG A 22 21.33 -1.35 -4.92
C ARG A 22 22.04 -1.65 -3.59
N ASN A 23 22.75 -0.67 -3.04
CA ASN A 23 23.48 -0.83 -1.78
C ASN A 23 22.51 -1.01 -0.60
N LEU A 24 21.45 -0.19 -0.53
CA LEU A 24 20.43 -0.31 0.50
C LEU A 24 19.75 -1.69 0.43
N PHE A 25 19.28 -2.08 -0.76
CA PHE A 25 18.62 -3.37 -0.95
C PHE A 25 19.54 -4.55 -0.60
N ARG A 26 20.85 -4.46 -0.90
CA ARG A 26 21.83 -5.47 -0.47
C ARG A 26 21.87 -5.62 1.07
N LEU A 27 21.82 -4.52 1.80
CA LEU A 27 21.78 -4.56 3.27
C LEU A 27 20.46 -5.11 3.78
N GLN A 28 19.33 -4.70 3.20
CA GLN A 28 18.00 -5.16 3.60
C GLN A 28 17.86 -6.68 3.42
N LYS A 29 18.32 -7.25 2.30
CA LYS A 29 18.36 -8.71 2.11
C LYS A 29 19.19 -9.44 3.18
N ARG A 30 20.33 -8.85 3.59
CA ARG A 30 21.16 -9.43 4.66
C ARG A 30 20.46 -9.38 6.01
N VAL A 31 19.70 -8.31 6.30
CA VAL A 31 18.87 -8.21 7.52
C VAL A 31 17.79 -9.30 7.49
N TYR A 32 17.06 -9.42 6.39
CA TYR A 32 16.02 -10.45 6.22
C TYR A 32 16.58 -11.85 6.43
N LYS A 33 17.68 -12.20 5.74
CA LYS A 33 18.35 -13.50 5.89
C LYS A 33 18.84 -13.75 7.32
N ALA A 34 19.37 -12.74 8.01
CA ALA A 34 19.84 -12.88 9.39
C ALA A 34 18.69 -13.22 10.35
N VAL A 35 17.53 -12.57 10.20
CA VAL A 35 16.34 -12.90 11.01
C VAL A 35 15.80 -14.28 10.66
N GLN A 36 15.78 -14.65 9.38
CA GLN A 36 15.30 -15.96 8.92
C GLN A 36 16.09 -17.13 9.54
N VAL A 37 17.41 -16.98 9.74
CA VAL A 37 18.25 -17.99 10.40
C VAL A 37 18.32 -17.84 11.92
N GLY A 38 17.55 -16.92 12.51
CA GLY A 38 17.52 -16.69 13.97
C GLY A 38 18.64 -15.79 14.53
N ASP A 39 19.55 -15.28 13.71
CA ASP A 39 20.67 -14.43 14.13
C ASP A 39 20.22 -12.96 14.34
N LYS A 40 19.55 -12.73 15.48
CA LYS A 40 19.08 -11.40 15.90
C LYS A 40 20.23 -10.42 16.15
N ARG A 41 21.42 -10.88 16.53
CA ARG A 41 22.59 -10.02 16.80
C ARG A 41 23.10 -9.39 15.50
N LYS A 42 23.29 -10.21 14.46
CA LYS A 42 23.68 -9.74 13.13
C LYS A 42 22.63 -8.88 12.47
N ALA A 43 21.34 -9.21 12.63
CA ALA A 43 20.25 -8.36 12.15
C ALA A 43 20.35 -6.94 12.74
N LYS A 44 20.52 -6.82 14.07
CA LYS A 44 20.68 -5.53 14.76
C LYS A 44 21.94 -4.77 14.31
N SER A 45 23.05 -5.47 14.08
CA SER A 45 24.29 -4.87 13.56
C SER A 45 24.09 -4.29 12.15
N LEU A 46 23.43 -5.04 11.26
CA LEU A 46 23.12 -4.60 9.91
C LEU A 46 22.13 -3.42 9.88
N GLN A 47 21.16 -3.39 10.80
CA GLN A 47 20.26 -2.25 10.98
C GLN A 47 21.04 -0.97 11.34
N LYS A 48 22.00 -1.06 12.28
CA LYS A 48 22.90 0.06 12.61
C LYS A 48 23.70 0.52 11.38
N LEU A 49 24.16 -0.42 10.55
CA LEU A 49 24.88 -0.10 9.32
C LEU A 49 23.99 0.63 8.30
N ILE A 50 22.72 0.26 8.16
CA ILE A 50 21.75 0.97 7.31
C ILE A 50 21.60 2.44 7.77
N LEU A 51 21.48 2.69 9.07
CA LEU A 51 21.35 4.05 9.61
C LEU A 51 22.58 4.94 9.33
N LYS A 52 23.78 4.36 9.40
CA LYS A 52 25.04 5.08 9.13
C LYS A 52 25.28 5.34 7.64
N SER A 53 24.59 4.62 6.76
CA SER A 53 24.79 4.68 5.31
C SER A 53 24.27 5.99 4.73
N THR A 54 25.17 6.78 4.12
CA THR A 54 24.81 7.99 3.35
C THR A 54 23.79 7.68 2.25
N ALA A 55 23.92 6.51 1.60
CA ALA A 55 22.98 6.07 0.57
C ALA A 55 21.55 5.92 1.12
N ALA A 56 21.40 5.35 2.33
CA ALA A 56 20.09 5.14 2.94
C ALA A 56 19.46 6.46 3.39
N ARG A 57 20.25 7.36 3.99
CA ARG A 57 19.79 8.69 4.41
C ARG A 57 19.30 9.52 3.23
N LEU A 58 20.09 9.64 2.17
CA LEU A 58 19.72 10.41 0.98
C LEU A 58 18.49 9.82 0.27
N LEU A 59 18.34 8.50 0.23
CA LEU A 59 17.14 7.86 -0.28
C LEU A 59 15.91 8.18 0.58
N ALA A 60 16.03 8.15 1.90
CA ALA A 60 14.92 8.48 2.81
C ALA A 60 14.48 9.95 2.65
N ILE A 61 15.43 10.88 2.55
CA ILE A 61 15.16 12.30 2.28
C ILE A 61 14.45 12.46 0.93
N ARG A 62 14.97 11.82 -0.13
CA ARG A 62 14.36 11.86 -1.46
C ARG A 62 12.95 11.29 -1.45
N GLN A 63 12.73 10.17 -0.75
CA GLN A 63 11.42 9.52 -0.66
C GLN A 63 10.37 10.48 -0.12
N VAL A 64 10.67 11.15 0.99
CA VAL A 64 9.74 12.04 1.68
C VAL A 64 9.56 13.38 0.98
N SER A 65 10.66 13.98 0.52
CA SER A 65 10.64 15.33 -0.06
C SER A 65 10.22 15.37 -1.54
N GLN A 66 10.41 14.27 -2.29
CA GLN A 66 10.19 14.27 -3.74
C GLN A 66 9.21 13.22 -4.25
N LEU A 67 9.10 12.05 -3.62
CA LEU A 67 8.38 10.90 -4.20
C LEU A 67 7.02 10.63 -3.56
N ASN A 68 6.89 10.83 -2.25
CA ASN A 68 5.65 10.57 -1.55
C ASN A 68 4.51 11.46 -2.07
N ALA A 69 3.30 10.90 -2.18
CA ALA A 69 2.11 11.66 -2.57
C ALA A 69 1.85 12.86 -1.63
N GLY A 70 2.15 12.70 -0.32
CA GLY A 70 2.06 13.75 0.70
C GLY A 70 3.28 14.67 0.81
N LYS A 71 4.16 14.75 -0.21
CA LYS A 71 5.40 15.55 -0.17
C LYS A 71 5.17 17.05 0.07
N LYS A 72 4.01 17.59 -0.36
CA LYS A 72 3.64 19.00 -0.20
C LYS A 72 2.92 19.32 1.12
N THR A 73 2.66 18.32 1.95
CA THR A 73 1.98 18.51 3.24
C THR A 73 3.02 18.96 4.27
N ALA A 74 2.83 20.17 4.80
CA ALA A 74 3.69 20.72 5.85
C ALA A 74 3.36 20.15 7.23
N GLY A 75 4.38 19.99 8.07
CA GLY A 75 4.22 19.69 9.49
C GLY A 75 3.88 20.95 10.28
N ILE A 76 4.18 20.92 11.57
CA ILE A 76 4.00 22.08 12.48
C ILE A 76 4.94 23.23 12.12
N ASP A 77 6.07 22.92 11.50
CA ASP A 77 7.11 23.84 11.02
C ASP A 77 6.69 24.66 9.78
N GLY A 78 5.53 24.39 9.18
CA GLY A 78 5.03 25.09 7.99
C GLY A 78 5.80 24.78 6.69
N LYS A 79 6.90 24.02 6.73
CA LYS A 79 7.72 23.73 5.56
C LYS A 79 7.04 22.72 4.62
N LYS A 80 6.67 23.17 3.42
CA LYS A 80 6.00 22.35 2.37
C LYS A 80 6.97 21.65 1.42
N SER A 81 8.21 22.12 1.33
CA SER A 81 9.25 21.57 0.45
C SER A 81 10.63 21.98 0.94
N LEU A 82 11.65 21.20 0.61
CA LEU A 82 13.05 21.52 0.89
C LEU A 82 13.78 21.88 -0.40
N THR A 83 14.64 22.90 -0.33
CA THR A 83 15.65 23.22 -1.35
C THR A 83 16.73 22.13 -1.42
N PHE A 84 17.58 22.14 -2.45
CA PHE A 84 18.67 21.15 -2.56
C PHE A 84 19.69 21.28 -1.42
N LYS A 85 20.03 22.51 -1.02
CA LYS A 85 20.92 22.79 0.11
C LYS A 85 20.35 22.23 1.43
N GLU A 86 19.09 22.55 1.74
CA GLU A 86 18.40 22.03 2.94
C GLU A 86 18.34 20.50 2.98
N ARG A 87 18.30 19.82 1.83
CA ARG A 87 18.34 18.34 1.79
C ARG A 87 19.70 17.79 2.18
N PHE A 88 20.79 18.45 1.81
CA PHE A 88 22.14 18.06 2.25
C PHE A 88 22.35 18.36 3.73
N GLU A 89 21.87 19.52 4.20
CA GLU A 89 21.87 19.87 5.63
C GLU A 89 21.10 18.83 6.45
N LEU A 90 19.91 18.40 5.97
CA LEU A 90 19.14 17.34 6.62
C LEU A 90 19.89 15.99 6.64
N ASN A 91 20.70 15.69 5.62
CA ASN A 91 21.53 14.48 5.63
C ASN A 91 22.62 14.54 6.72
N GLU A 92 23.28 15.68 6.91
CA GLU A 92 24.26 15.84 7.98
C GLU A 92 23.59 15.87 9.36
N LEU A 93 22.41 16.49 9.48
CA LEU A 93 21.60 16.44 10.70
C LEU A 93 21.25 14.99 11.08
N LEU A 94 20.75 14.20 10.11
CA LEU A 94 20.46 12.79 10.32
C LEU A 94 21.73 12.01 10.68
N LYS A 95 22.86 12.28 10.03
CA LYS A 95 24.14 11.63 10.36
C LYS A 95 24.53 11.83 11.82
N ALA A 96 24.40 13.06 12.33
CA ALA A 96 24.78 13.42 13.68
C ALA A 96 23.79 12.90 14.73
N SER A 97 22.48 12.94 14.43
CA SER A 97 21.43 12.73 15.45
C SER A 97 20.60 11.46 15.29
N VAL A 98 20.85 10.58 14.30
CA VAL A 98 20.05 9.35 14.09
C VAL A 98 19.95 8.46 15.33
N SER A 99 20.97 8.44 16.18
CA SER A 99 20.97 7.61 17.39
C SER A 99 20.18 8.22 18.55
N ASN A 100 19.96 9.53 18.53
CA ASN A 100 19.34 10.30 19.62
C ASN A 100 18.30 11.30 19.07
N TRP A 101 17.56 10.91 18.03
CA TRP A 101 16.62 11.80 17.35
C TRP A 101 15.55 12.30 18.32
N LYS A 102 15.22 13.60 18.22
CA LYS A 102 14.13 14.24 18.95
C LYS A 102 13.08 14.65 17.93
N HIS A 103 11.88 14.11 18.07
CA HIS A 103 10.76 14.44 17.17
C HIS A 103 10.18 15.79 17.54
N GLN A 104 9.75 16.55 16.53
CA GLN A 104 8.99 17.77 16.75
C GLN A 104 7.51 17.47 16.99
N GLY A 105 6.76 18.50 17.41
CA GLY A 105 5.31 18.41 17.53
C GLY A 105 4.64 18.03 16.21
N LEU A 106 3.50 17.34 16.29
CA LEU A 106 2.74 16.93 15.12
C LEU A 106 1.65 17.94 14.80
N ARG A 107 1.45 18.20 13.51
CA ARG A 107 0.32 19.03 13.06
C ARG A 107 -0.92 18.16 12.93
N GLU A 108 -2.00 18.56 13.60
CA GLU A 108 -3.27 17.85 13.55
C GLU A 108 -4.18 18.40 12.44
N ILE A 109 -4.76 17.51 11.63
CA ILE A 109 -5.72 17.85 10.57
C ILE A 109 -6.94 16.93 10.67
N PRO A 110 -8.16 17.48 10.87
CA PRO A 110 -9.37 16.69 10.85
C PRO A 110 -9.74 16.26 9.43
N ILE A 111 -10.03 14.97 9.24
CA ILE A 111 -10.54 14.42 7.98
C ILE A 111 -11.91 13.76 8.23
N PRO A 112 -12.95 14.06 7.44
CA PRO A 112 -14.24 13.43 7.60
C PRO A 112 -14.18 11.95 7.20
N LYS A 113 -14.69 11.07 8.07
CA LYS A 113 -14.96 9.67 7.75
C LYS A 113 -16.29 9.53 7.01
N LYS A 114 -16.54 8.32 6.50
CA LYS A 114 -17.80 7.98 5.80
C LYS A 114 -19.02 8.02 6.71
N ASP A 115 -18.84 7.76 8.01
CA ASP A 115 -19.88 7.75 9.03
C ASP A 115 -20.19 9.16 9.59
N GLY A 116 -19.53 10.21 9.07
CA GLY A 116 -19.67 11.58 9.55
C GLY A 116 -18.75 11.94 10.72
N THR A 117 -18.10 10.95 11.36
CA THR A 117 -17.13 11.22 12.44
C THR A 117 -15.82 11.77 11.87
N MET A 118 -15.06 12.50 12.69
CA MET A 118 -13.75 13.03 12.29
C MET A 118 -12.62 12.04 12.60
N ARG A 119 -11.65 11.96 11.68
CA ARG A 119 -10.37 11.26 11.84
C ARG A 119 -9.26 12.29 11.91
N MET A 120 -8.62 12.42 13.06
CA MET A 120 -7.47 13.31 13.22
C MET A 120 -6.24 12.67 12.56
N LEU A 121 -5.67 13.31 11.55
CA LEU A 121 -4.33 12.97 11.05
C LEU A 121 -3.29 13.78 11.80
N LYS A 122 -2.22 13.11 12.22
CA LYS A 122 -1.07 13.74 12.85
C LYS A 122 0.10 13.72 11.87
N ILE A 123 0.42 14.88 11.29
CA ILE A 123 1.43 15.02 10.24
C ILE A 123 2.75 15.48 10.85
N PRO A 124 3.81 14.66 10.76
CA PRO A 124 5.14 15.06 11.19
C PRO A 124 5.82 16.02 10.21
N THR A 125 6.87 16.68 10.67
CA THR A 125 7.75 17.53 9.83
C THR A 125 8.42 16.71 8.73
N ILE A 126 9.01 17.38 7.73
CA ILE A 126 9.79 16.67 6.68
C ILE A 126 10.98 15.93 7.29
N ALA A 127 11.65 16.53 8.30
CA ALA A 127 12.78 15.93 8.98
C ALA A 127 12.37 14.64 9.74
N ASP A 128 11.27 14.69 10.51
CA ASP A 128 10.76 13.53 11.24
C ASP A 128 10.30 12.42 10.29
N ARG A 129 9.64 12.77 9.18
CA ARG A 129 9.27 11.79 8.15
C ARG A 129 10.50 11.16 7.50
N ALA A 130 11.57 11.92 7.25
CA ALA A 130 12.81 11.39 6.69
C ALA A 130 13.49 10.42 7.67
N TYR A 131 13.54 10.77 8.96
CA TYR A 131 14.01 9.88 10.01
C TYR A 131 13.17 8.59 10.13
N GLN A 132 11.84 8.72 10.15
CA GLN A 132 10.93 7.57 10.18
C GLN A 132 11.08 6.68 8.93
N CYS A 133 11.29 7.27 7.75
CA CYS A 133 11.56 6.51 6.53
C CYS A 133 12.89 5.74 6.60
N LEU A 134 13.93 6.36 7.18
CA LEU A 134 15.22 5.71 7.40
C LEU A 134 15.10 4.53 8.37
N ILE A 135 14.37 4.69 9.47
CA ILE A 135 14.04 3.60 10.40
C ILE A 135 13.27 2.50 9.68
N LYS A 136 12.26 2.86 8.88
CA LYS A 136 11.44 1.91 8.13
C LYS A 136 12.32 1.02 7.26
N TYR A 137 13.30 1.58 6.55
CA TYR A 137 14.24 0.80 5.74
C TYR A 137 15.05 -0.25 6.54
N ALA A 138 15.34 0.03 7.80
CA ALA A 138 16.05 -0.89 8.68
C ALA A 138 15.13 -1.95 9.31
N LEU A 139 13.89 -1.59 9.66
CA LEU A 139 12.96 -2.47 10.36
C LEU A 139 12.15 -3.39 9.45
N GLU A 140 11.69 -2.86 8.31
CA GLU A 140 10.83 -3.61 7.39
C GLU A 140 11.41 -4.97 6.98
N PRO A 141 12.68 -5.10 6.54
CA PRO A 141 13.22 -6.42 6.18
C PRO A 141 13.34 -7.39 7.37
N ALA A 142 13.53 -6.90 8.59
CA ALA A 142 13.60 -7.75 9.77
C ALA A 142 12.23 -8.34 10.12
N HIS A 143 11.18 -7.51 10.07
CA HIS A 143 9.83 -7.94 10.40
C HIS A 143 9.14 -8.68 9.27
N GLU A 144 9.46 -8.38 8.01
CA GLU A 144 8.96 -9.12 6.86
C GLU A 144 9.38 -10.60 6.88
N ALA A 145 10.51 -10.94 7.51
CA ALA A 145 10.92 -12.33 7.76
C ALA A 145 10.04 -13.06 8.78
N THR A 146 9.29 -12.32 9.61
CA THR A 146 8.44 -12.85 10.70
C THR A 146 6.94 -12.71 10.44
N PHE A 147 6.55 -11.91 9.44
CA PHE A 147 5.15 -11.61 9.19
C PHE A 147 4.39 -12.78 8.59
N HIS A 148 3.16 -12.95 9.05
CA HIS A 148 2.29 -14.01 8.59
C HIS A 148 1.97 -13.93 7.08
N ALA A 149 1.90 -15.07 6.38
CA ALA A 149 1.70 -15.12 4.93
C ALA A 149 0.30 -14.63 4.47
N ARG A 150 -0.67 -14.46 5.36
CA ARG A 150 -2.02 -13.96 5.05
C ARG A 150 -2.29 -12.54 5.58
N SER A 151 -1.23 -11.83 5.97
CA SER A 151 -1.24 -10.38 6.17
C SER A 151 -0.85 -9.66 4.89
N TYR A 152 -1.66 -8.71 4.42
CA TYR A 152 -1.45 -8.02 3.14
C TYR A 152 -1.27 -6.51 3.27
N GLY A 153 -1.96 -5.88 4.23
CA GLY A 153 -1.99 -4.42 4.36
C GLY A 153 -0.61 -3.83 4.65
N PHE A 154 -0.28 -2.73 3.98
CA PHE A 154 0.97 -1.97 4.16
C PHE A 154 2.28 -2.77 4.01
N ARG A 155 2.23 -3.92 3.31
CA ARG A 155 3.42 -4.75 3.07
C ARG A 155 3.89 -4.66 1.62
N THR A 156 5.19 -4.64 1.47
CA THR A 156 5.85 -4.56 0.16
C THR A 156 5.59 -5.85 -0.64
N GLY A 157 5.16 -5.71 -1.89
CA GLY A 157 4.86 -6.86 -2.78
C GLY A 157 3.47 -7.46 -2.65
N ARG A 158 2.67 -7.02 -1.66
CA ARG A 158 1.34 -7.54 -1.35
C ARG A 158 0.27 -6.48 -1.63
N SER A 159 -0.87 -6.89 -2.18
CA SER A 159 -1.97 -5.98 -2.54
C SER A 159 -3.33 -6.49 -2.05
N ALA A 160 -4.34 -5.63 -2.11
CA ALA A 160 -5.72 -6.00 -1.82
C ALA A 160 -6.25 -7.12 -2.74
N HIS A 161 -5.71 -7.25 -3.96
CA HIS A 161 -6.06 -8.33 -4.88
C HIS A 161 -5.55 -9.70 -4.39
N ASP A 162 -4.44 -9.75 -3.65
CA ASP A 162 -3.96 -10.99 -3.05
C ASP A 162 -4.99 -11.52 -2.03
N ALA A 163 -5.52 -10.63 -1.19
CA ALA A 163 -6.58 -10.93 -0.24
C ALA A 163 -7.86 -11.40 -0.95
N GLN A 164 -8.29 -10.69 -2.01
CA GLN A 164 -9.44 -11.07 -2.83
C GLN A 164 -9.31 -12.49 -3.40
N LYS A 165 -8.13 -12.84 -3.91
CA LYS A 165 -7.89 -14.16 -4.50
C LYS A 165 -7.85 -15.26 -3.45
N ILE A 166 -7.35 -15.01 -2.24
CA ILE A 166 -7.44 -15.98 -1.14
C ILE A 166 -8.90 -16.21 -0.74
N LEU A 167 -9.73 -15.16 -0.67
CA LEU A 167 -11.16 -15.31 -0.44
C LEU A 167 -11.80 -16.21 -1.51
N TYR A 168 -11.50 -15.98 -2.78
CA TYR A 168 -11.96 -16.84 -3.87
C TYR A 168 -11.53 -18.31 -3.70
N LEU A 169 -10.28 -18.56 -3.31
CA LEU A 169 -9.79 -19.92 -3.14
C LEU A 169 -10.49 -20.66 -1.99
N ASN A 170 -10.90 -19.94 -0.94
CA ASN A 170 -11.58 -20.53 0.22
C ASN A 170 -13.11 -20.62 0.06
N LEU A 171 -13.71 -19.77 -0.77
CA LEU A 171 -15.18 -19.64 -0.89
C LEU A 171 -15.74 -20.13 -2.23
N ASN A 172 -14.92 -20.67 -3.13
CA ASN A 172 -15.41 -21.29 -4.36
C ASN A 172 -16.09 -22.64 -4.10
N SER A 173 -16.74 -23.18 -5.13
CA SER A 173 -17.46 -24.46 -5.07
C SER A 173 -16.55 -25.64 -4.68
N LYS A 174 -15.31 -25.69 -5.17
CA LYS A 174 -14.34 -26.76 -4.83
C LYS A 174 -13.96 -26.76 -3.35
N ALA A 175 -14.06 -25.61 -2.69
CA ALA A 175 -13.76 -25.46 -1.28
C ALA A 175 -15.02 -25.54 -0.39
N ASN A 176 -16.16 -25.99 -0.93
CA ASN A 176 -17.46 -26.03 -0.25
C ASN A 176 -17.86 -24.69 0.36
N GLY A 177 -17.58 -23.59 -0.34
CA GLY A 177 -17.81 -22.23 0.15
C GLY A 177 -19.26 -21.91 0.53
N ILE A 178 -20.24 -22.67 0.01
CA ILE A 178 -21.67 -22.47 0.30
C ILE A 178 -22.02 -22.75 1.77
N ASN A 179 -21.29 -23.66 2.42
CA ASN A 179 -21.54 -24.03 3.82
C ASN A 179 -20.72 -23.18 4.80
N LYS A 180 -19.88 -22.27 4.31
CA LYS A 180 -18.97 -21.49 5.15
C LYS A 180 -19.63 -20.24 5.72
N ARG A 181 -19.19 -19.86 6.90
CA ARG A 181 -19.53 -18.60 7.56
C ARG A 181 -18.31 -17.69 7.57
N VAL A 182 -18.52 -16.40 7.73
CA VAL A 182 -17.47 -15.40 7.74
C VAL A 182 -17.65 -14.48 8.94
N ILE A 183 -16.57 -14.27 9.69
CA ILE A 183 -16.47 -13.20 10.67
C ILE A 183 -15.80 -12.02 9.99
N GLU A 184 -16.53 -10.92 9.86
CA GLU A 184 -15.99 -9.59 9.55
C GLU A 184 -15.54 -8.97 10.87
N LEU A 185 -14.23 -8.78 11.06
CA LEU A 185 -13.66 -8.23 12.29
C LEU A 185 -13.09 -6.83 12.04
N ASP A 186 -13.53 -5.88 12.86
CA ASP A 186 -12.99 -4.51 12.90
C ASP A 186 -12.38 -4.23 14.27
N ILE A 187 -11.23 -3.56 14.30
CA ILE A 187 -10.52 -3.21 15.53
C ILE A 187 -10.84 -1.77 15.91
N GLU A 188 -11.33 -1.55 17.12
CA GLU A 188 -11.73 -0.22 17.56
C GLU A 188 -10.50 0.70 17.70
N LYS A 189 -10.48 1.79 16.92
CA LYS A 189 -9.44 2.83 16.96
C LYS A 189 -8.03 2.24 16.99
N CYS A 190 -7.74 1.28 16.09
CA CYS A 190 -6.49 0.52 16.09
C CYS A 190 -5.24 1.40 16.25
N PHE A 191 -5.11 2.48 15.47
CA PHE A 191 -3.93 3.35 15.58
C PHE A 191 -3.87 4.15 16.88
N ASP A 192 -4.98 4.44 17.55
CA ASP A 192 -5.02 5.31 18.73
C ASP A 192 -4.86 4.54 20.06
N ARG A 193 -5.17 3.23 20.08
CA ARG A 193 -5.20 2.42 21.32
C ARG A 193 -4.07 1.40 21.48
N ILE A 194 -3.22 1.19 20.48
CA ILE A 194 -2.12 0.22 20.62
C ILE A 194 -1.19 0.61 21.78
N ASN A 195 -0.96 -0.32 22.72
CA ASN A 195 -0.03 -0.10 23.82
C ASN A 195 1.42 0.02 23.32
N HIS A 196 2.14 1.04 23.79
CA HIS A 196 3.54 1.25 23.42
C HIS A 196 4.43 0.08 23.83
N THR A 197 4.27 -0.50 25.03
CA THR A 197 5.10 -1.63 25.50
C THR A 197 4.94 -2.83 24.57
N ALA A 198 3.71 -3.13 24.16
CA ALA A 198 3.39 -4.23 23.25
C ALA A 198 4.12 -4.11 21.89
N ILE A 199 4.27 -2.90 21.36
CA ILE A 199 5.08 -2.63 20.15
C ILE A 199 6.57 -2.82 20.49
N MET A 200 7.03 -2.18 21.56
CA MET A 200 8.44 -2.09 21.91
C MET A 200 9.06 -3.48 22.20
N ASP A 201 8.33 -4.39 22.82
CA ASP A 201 8.82 -5.73 23.17
C ASP A 201 8.97 -6.63 21.95
N ARG A 202 8.10 -6.43 20.94
CA ARG A 202 8.12 -7.21 19.70
C ARG A 202 9.11 -6.68 18.66
N LEU A 203 9.66 -5.47 18.85
CA LEU A 203 10.58 -4.85 17.90
C LEU A 203 11.94 -5.56 17.82
N ILE A 204 12.27 -6.04 16.62
CA ILE A 204 13.60 -6.56 16.29
C ILE A 204 14.48 -5.38 15.87
N ALA A 205 14.99 -4.66 16.88
CA ALA A 205 15.71 -3.42 16.66
C ALA A 205 16.85 -3.21 17.68
N PRO A 206 17.91 -2.46 17.33
CA PRO A 206 18.89 -1.96 18.29
C PRO A 206 18.26 -0.89 19.21
N TYR A 207 18.88 -0.68 20.37
CA TYR A 207 18.42 0.25 21.39
C TYR A 207 18.17 1.68 20.87
N SER A 208 19.05 2.21 20.02
CA SER A 208 18.90 3.56 19.45
C SER A 208 17.63 3.72 18.60
N ILE A 209 17.28 2.70 17.80
CA ILE A 209 16.03 2.70 17.02
C ILE A 209 14.83 2.60 17.95
N ARG A 210 14.92 1.74 18.98
CA ARG A 210 13.86 1.61 20.00
C ARG A 210 13.57 2.94 20.67
N GLN A 211 14.58 3.63 21.18
CA GLN A 211 14.42 4.96 21.78
C GLN A 211 13.82 5.97 20.80
N GLY A 212 14.32 5.98 19.55
CA GLY A 212 13.80 6.87 18.51
C GLY A 212 12.33 6.64 18.17
N ILE A 213 11.88 5.39 18.15
CA ILE A 213 10.46 5.03 17.95
C ILE A 213 9.66 5.39 19.19
N PHE A 214 10.14 5.08 20.39
CA PHE A 214 9.44 5.42 21.62
C PHE A 214 9.18 6.93 21.73
N ARG A 215 10.17 7.75 21.40
CA ARG A 215 10.00 9.22 21.30
C ARG A 215 9.02 9.62 20.21
N CYS A 216 9.00 8.91 19.08
CA CYS A 216 8.02 9.15 18.01
C CYS A 216 6.59 8.89 18.48
N LEU A 217 6.40 7.81 19.25
CA LEU A 217 5.10 7.44 19.81
C LEU A 217 4.66 8.48 20.84
N LYS A 218 5.55 8.85 21.77
CA LYS A 218 5.29 9.89 22.79
C LYS A 218 5.06 11.29 22.22
N ALA A 219 5.67 11.65 21.08
CA ALA A 219 5.38 12.92 20.41
C ALA A 219 3.98 12.98 19.76
N GLY A 220 3.33 11.82 19.57
CA GLY A 220 2.07 11.70 18.86
C GLY A 220 0.87 11.23 19.67
N VAL A 221 1.01 11.06 20.98
CA VAL A 221 -0.07 10.62 21.86
C VAL A 221 -1.16 11.69 22.01
N ASN A 222 -2.37 11.26 22.33
CA ASN A 222 -3.40 12.14 22.88
C ASN A 222 -3.06 12.36 24.37
N PRO A 223 -3.11 13.60 24.91
CA PRO A 223 -2.98 13.85 26.34
C PRO A 223 -3.83 12.93 27.24
N GLU A 224 -5.02 12.52 26.78
CA GLU A 224 -5.90 11.59 27.51
C GLU A 224 -5.36 10.16 27.59
N PHE A 225 -4.51 9.75 26.64
CA PHE A 225 -3.95 8.39 26.55
C PHE A 225 -2.44 8.44 26.25
N PRO A 226 -1.61 8.87 27.22
CA PRO A 226 -0.20 9.18 26.99
C PRO A 226 0.68 7.94 26.70
N GLU A 227 0.17 6.74 26.97
CA GLU A 227 0.89 5.46 26.80
C GLU A 227 0.35 4.61 25.65
N GLN A 228 -0.62 5.14 24.90
CA GLN A 228 -1.27 4.42 23.82
C GLN A 228 -1.21 5.20 22.51
N GLY A 229 -1.29 4.43 21.43
CA GLY A 229 -1.46 4.95 20.10
C GLY A 229 -0.17 5.23 19.36
N THR A 230 -0.32 5.34 18.05
CA THR A 230 0.73 5.59 17.08
C THR A 230 0.25 6.75 16.19
N PRO A 231 1.09 7.75 15.91
CA PRO A 231 0.65 8.92 15.16
C PRO A 231 0.23 8.55 13.74
N GLN A 232 -1.03 8.83 13.45
CA GLN A 232 -1.66 8.51 12.20
C GLN A 232 -1.27 9.52 11.11
N GLY A 233 -0.24 9.17 10.34
CA GLY A 233 0.43 10.06 9.38
C GLY A 233 1.95 9.89 9.37
N GLY A 234 2.50 9.20 10.36
CA GLY A 234 3.90 8.78 10.37
C GLY A 234 4.19 7.71 9.31
N VAL A 235 5.40 7.75 8.74
CA VAL A 235 5.86 6.81 7.71
C VAL A 235 6.05 5.39 8.28
N VAL A 236 6.41 5.31 9.56
CA VAL A 236 6.67 4.03 10.25
C VAL A 236 5.42 3.44 10.91
N SER A 237 4.40 4.25 11.21
CA SER A 237 3.21 3.82 11.97
C SER A 237 2.49 2.60 11.37
N PRO A 238 2.29 2.48 10.04
CA PRO A 238 1.68 1.28 9.47
C PRO A 238 2.49 0.00 9.69
N LEU A 239 3.81 0.10 9.71
CA LEU A 239 4.69 -1.05 10.02
C LEU A 239 4.55 -1.44 11.50
N LEU A 240 4.49 -0.46 12.41
CA LEU A 240 4.31 -0.72 13.85
C LEU A 240 2.96 -1.38 14.15
N ALA A 241 1.89 -0.94 13.50
CA ALA A 241 0.58 -1.58 13.61
C ALA A 241 0.62 -3.05 13.16
N ASN A 242 1.30 -3.32 12.04
CA ASN A 242 1.50 -4.70 11.57
C ASN A 242 2.32 -5.55 12.54
N ILE A 243 3.32 -4.97 13.21
CA ILE A 243 4.12 -5.67 14.24
C ILE A 243 3.27 -6.00 15.46
N ALA A 244 2.44 -5.06 15.92
CA ALA A 244 1.55 -5.27 17.05
C ALA A 244 0.53 -6.38 16.77
N LEU A 245 -0.07 -6.38 15.57
CA LEU A 245 -1.10 -7.33 15.15
C LEU A 245 -0.55 -8.67 14.65
N ASN A 246 0.76 -8.82 14.46
CA ASN A 246 1.31 -10.06 13.93
C ASN A 246 1.01 -11.24 14.86
N GLY A 247 0.44 -12.31 14.30
CA GLY A 247 0.06 -13.52 15.03
C GLY A 247 -1.44 -13.66 15.24
N ILE A 248 -2.23 -12.59 15.04
CA ILE A 248 -3.70 -12.66 15.11
C ILE A 248 -4.28 -13.63 14.08
N GLU A 249 -3.59 -13.77 12.94
CA GLU A 249 -4.02 -14.64 11.85
C GLU A 249 -4.06 -16.12 12.25
N SER A 250 -3.23 -16.51 13.21
CA SER A 250 -3.09 -17.88 13.71
C SER A 250 -4.06 -18.23 14.85
N MET A 251 -4.91 -17.29 15.29
CA MET A 251 -5.91 -17.52 16.36
C MET A 251 -6.97 -18.54 15.94
N HIS A 252 -7.26 -18.62 14.64
CA HIS A 252 -8.11 -19.64 14.06
C HIS A 252 -7.31 -20.50 13.09
N ARG A 253 -7.20 -21.79 13.43
CA ARG A 253 -6.46 -22.80 12.69
C ARG A 253 -7.16 -24.14 12.79
N TYR A 254 -7.15 -24.90 11.69
CA TYR A 254 -7.65 -26.28 11.66
C TYR A 254 -6.77 -27.17 10.79
N HIS A 255 -6.89 -28.48 10.98
CA HIS A 255 -6.22 -29.46 10.12
C HIS A 255 -6.99 -29.61 8.80
N GLU A 256 -6.28 -29.70 7.67
CA GLU A 256 -6.86 -29.84 6.33
C GLU A 256 -7.84 -31.03 6.19
N ARG A 257 -7.61 -32.09 6.98
CA ARG A 257 -8.45 -33.31 7.04
C ARG A 257 -9.33 -33.41 8.27
N ASP A 258 -9.61 -32.29 8.94
CA ASP A 258 -10.51 -32.23 10.10
C ASP A 258 -10.12 -33.13 11.30
N CYS A 259 -8.82 -33.42 11.48
CA CYS A 259 -8.31 -34.07 12.70
C CYS A 259 -7.72 -33.06 13.69
N GLU A 260 -7.43 -33.53 14.91
CA GLU A 260 -6.85 -32.68 15.95
C GLU A 260 -5.44 -32.19 15.55
N ILE A 261 -5.13 -30.94 15.88
CA ILE A 261 -3.80 -30.36 15.69
C ILE A 261 -2.96 -30.75 16.91
N THR A 262 -1.96 -31.61 16.69
CA THR A 262 -0.98 -31.99 17.72
C THR A 262 0.37 -31.31 17.44
N ASN A 263 1.29 -31.36 18.39
CA ASN A 263 2.66 -30.87 18.20
C ASN A 263 3.42 -31.59 17.06
N LYS A 264 2.96 -32.77 16.65
CA LYS A 264 3.53 -33.54 15.53
C LYS A 264 2.90 -33.18 14.17
N THR A 265 1.83 -32.40 14.16
CA THR A 265 1.13 -32.02 12.93
C THR A 265 2.05 -31.13 12.08
N PRO A 266 2.39 -31.55 10.84
CA PRO A 266 3.21 -30.72 9.96
C PRO A 266 2.49 -29.42 9.61
N SER A 267 3.23 -28.31 9.59
CA SER A 267 2.69 -26.96 9.33
C SER A 267 1.93 -26.85 8.01
N TYR A 268 2.32 -27.60 6.98
CA TYR A 268 1.64 -27.58 5.68
C TYR A 268 0.24 -28.19 5.70
N LYS A 269 -0.11 -28.98 6.72
CA LYS A 269 -1.46 -29.52 6.93
C LYS A 269 -2.35 -28.61 7.77
N ILE A 270 -1.78 -27.54 8.34
CA ILE A 270 -2.51 -26.57 9.15
C ILE A 270 -3.02 -25.45 8.23
N VAL A 271 -4.32 -25.20 8.28
CA VAL A 271 -4.99 -24.15 7.52
C VAL A 271 -5.41 -23.04 8.47
N GLU A 272 -4.97 -21.81 8.19
CA GLU A 272 -5.31 -20.61 8.97
C GLU A 272 -6.13 -19.65 8.11
N PRO A 273 -7.45 -19.83 7.94
CA PRO A 273 -8.27 -19.15 6.92
C PRO A 273 -8.60 -17.68 7.27
N SER A 274 -7.69 -17.05 8.02
CA SER A 274 -7.67 -15.64 8.38
C SER A 274 -7.02 -14.82 7.28
N ILE A 275 -7.65 -13.72 6.89
CA ILE A 275 -7.15 -12.77 5.90
C ILE A 275 -7.15 -11.39 6.53
N ARG A 276 -5.96 -10.81 6.71
CA ARG A 276 -5.81 -9.50 7.33
C ARG A 276 -5.28 -8.47 6.33
N TYR A 277 -5.94 -7.33 6.29
CA TYR A 277 -5.49 -6.15 5.56
C TYR A 277 -5.43 -4.97 6.51
N ALA A 278 -4.26 -4.74 7.10
CA ALA A 278 -4.07 -3.75 8.16
C ALA A 278 -4.93 -4.07 9.41
N ASP A 279 -5.91 -3.22 9.70
CA ASP A 279 -6.92 -3.33 10.76
C ASP A 279 -8.14 -4.15 10.34
N ASP A 280 -8.53 -4.10 9.06
CA ASP A 280 -9.64 -4.90 8.52
C ASP A 280 -9.24 -6.39 8.45
N MET A 281 -10.04 -7.28 9.06
CA MET A 281 -9.79 -8.72 9.06
C MET A 281 -11.05 -9.52 8.73
N VAL A 282 -10.86 -10.60 7.99
CA VAL A 282 -11.91 -11.56 7.64
C VAL A 282 -11.44 -12.96 8.04
N ILE A 283 -12.27 -13.69 8.77
CA ILE A 283 -12.01 -15.06 9.20
C ILE A 283 -13.09 -15.96 8.61
N ILE A 284 -12.67 -16.99 7.88
CA ILE A 284 -13.60 -17.92 7.25
C ILE A 284 -13.76 -19.13 8.17
N LEU A 285 -14.99 -19.42 8.55
CA LEU A 285 -15.38 -20.52 9.41
C LEU A 285 -15.99 -21.65 8.60
N ARG A 286 -15.65 -22.88 8.96
CA ARG A 286 -16.37 -24.09 8.55
C ARG A 286 -17.68 -24.19 9.36
N PRO A 287 -18.66 -25.00 8.90
CA PRO A 287 -19.92 -25.20 9.62
C PRO A 287 -19.75 -25.49 11.11
N GLN A 288 -18.80 -26.37 11.44
CA GLN A 288 -18.52 -26.87 12.79
C GLN A 288 -17.69 -25.93 13.67
N ASP A 289 -17.10 -24.87 13.11
CA ASP A 289 -16.22 -24.00 13.89
C ASP A 289 -17.06 -23.10 14.81
N ASP A 290 -16.69 -23.02 16.10
CA ASP A 290 -17.37 -22.12 17.03
C ASP A 290 -16.90 -20.67 16.84
N ALA A 291 -17.84 -19.80 16.49
CA ALA A 291 -17.56 -18.39 16.25
C ALA A 291 -17.27 -17.64 17.57
N THR A 292 -17.92 -18.00 18.68
CA THR A 292 -17.74 -17.31 19.96
C THR A 292 -16.36 -17.61 20.53
N GLU A 293 -15.96 -18.89 20.55
CA GLU A 293 -14.63 -19.31 21.02
C GLU A 293 -13.50 -18.61 20.24
N ILE A 294 -13.65 -18.47 18.92
CA ILE A 294 -12.66 -17.78 18.08
C ILE A 294 -12.62 -16.29 18.39
N LEU A 295 -13.78 -15.65 18.55
CA LEU A 295 -13.87 -14.23 18.91
C LEU A 295 -13.28 -13.97 20.30
N ASP A 296 -13.45 -14.89 21.26
CA ASP A 296 -12.87 -14.76 22.60
C ASP A 296 -11.35 -14.86 22.57
N LYS A 297 -10.79 -15.83 21.83
CA LYS A 297 -9.33 -15.93 21.61
C LYS A 297 -8.75 -14.66 20.99
N ILE A 298 -9.44 -14.08 20.01
CA ILE A 298 -9.02 -12.83 19.37
C ILE A 298 -9.12 -11.66 20.33
N SER A 299 -10.19 -11.61 21.14
CA SER A 299 -10.40 -10.55 22.12
C SER A 299 -9.31 -10.58 23.19
N GLN A 300 -8.92 -11.76 23.69
CA GLN A 300 -7.79 -11.95 24.60
C GLN A 300 -6.47 -11.50 23.96
N PHE A 301 -6.21 -11.93 22.71
CA PHE A 301 -5.01 -11.52 21.97
C PHE A 301 -4.90 -9.99 21.80
N LEU A 302 -6.02 -9.32 21.52
CA LEU A 302 -6.07 -7.87 21.37
C LEU A 302 -5.94 -7.15 22.72
N ALA A 303 -6.56 -7.69 23.77
CA ALA A 303 -6.50 -7.13 25.12
C ALA A 303 -5.06 -7.06 25.66
N GLU A 304 -4.25 -8.11 25.45
CA GLU A 304 -2.81 -8.11 25.77
C GLU A 304 -2.02 -6.97 25.11
N ARG A 305 -2.56 -6.40 24.01
CA ARG A 305 -1.94 -5.34 23.21
C ARG A 305 -2.61 -3.98 23.41
N GLY A 306 -3.56 -3.89 24.36
CA GLY A 306 -4.33 -2.68 24.66
C GLY A 306 -5.43 -2.36 23.65
N MET A 307 -5.77 -3.30 22.76
CA MET A 307 -6.79 -3.11 21.72
C MET A 307 -8.09 -3.85 22.07
N LYS A 308 -9.19 -3.43 21.46
CA LYS A 308 -10.51 -4.07 21.60
C LYS A 308 -11.14 -4.29 20.24
N VAL A 309 -11.93 -5.36 20.13
CA VAL A 309 -12.78 -5.63 18.96
C VAL A 309 -13.93 -4.61 18.96
N SER A 310 -14.32 -4.13 17.78
CA SER A 310 -15.52 -3.31 17.65
C SER A 310 -16.75 -4.21 17.56
N GLU A 311 -17.41 -4.46 18.68
CA GLU A 311 -18.63 -5.31 18.74
C GLU A 311 -19.71 -4.84 17.75
N LYS A 312 -19.94 -3.53 17.67
CA LYS A 312 -20.94 -2.93 16.76
C LYS A 312 -20.69 -3.21 15.27
N LYS A 313 -19.44 -3.46 14.90
CA LYS A 313 -19.04 -3.67 13.50
C LYS A 313 -18.64 -5.09 13.19
N THR A 314 -18.44 -5.91 14.22
CA THR A 314 -18.12 -7.32 14.05
C THR A 314 -19.39 -8.05 13.67
N LYS A 315 -19.34 -8.79 12.56
CA LYS A 315 -20.51 -9.47 12.01
C LYS A 315 -20.17 -10.91 11.67
N LEU A 316 -21.06 -11.81 12.05
CA LEU A 316 -21.06 -13.19 11.58
C LEU A 316 -22.07 -13.29 10.43
N THR A 317 -21.59 -13.58 9.22
CA THR A 317 -22.41 -13.66 8.01
C THR A 317 -22.23 -15.01 7.34
N ALA A 318 -23.31 -15.58 6.79
CA ALA A 318 -23.17 -16.73 5.91
C ALA A 318 -22.52 -16.28 4.59
N ALA A 319 -21.64 -17.11 4.02
CA ALA A 319 -21.04 -16.80 2.72
C ALA A 319 -22.10 -16.64 1.62
N THR A 320 -23.29 -17.22 1.81
CA THR A 320 -24.46 -17.11 0.93
C THR A 320 -25.21 -15.79 1.01
N ASP A 321 -25.15 -15.08 2.13
CA ASP A 321 -25.79 -13.77 2.30
C ASP A 321 -24.91 -12.68 1.69
N GLY A 322 -23.60 -12.85 1.86
CA GLY A 322 -22.55 -12.02 1.31
C GLY A 322 -22.12 -10.91 2.25
N PHE A 323 -20.89 -10.44 2.05
CA PHE A 323 -20.22 -9.47 2.93
C PHE A 323 -19.34 -8.50 2.13
N ASP A 324 -19.02 -7.36 2.74
CA ASP A 324 -18.21 -6.32 2.11
C ASP A 324 -16.79 -6.29 2.69
N PHE A 325 -15.77 -6.39 1.85
CA PHE A 325 -14.38 -6.31 2.29
C PHE A 325 -13.51 -5.60 1.23
N LEU A 326 -12.68 -4.65 1.67
CA LEU A 326 -11.75 -3.87 0.81
C LEU A 326 -12.41 -3.20 -0.41
N GLY A 327 -13.70 -2.83 -0.29
CA GLY A 327 -14.47 -2.17 -1.35
C GLY A 327 -15.08 -3.13 -2.39
N TRP A 328 -15.08 -4.43 -2.09
CA TRP A 328 -15.77 -5.46 -2.85
C TRP A 328 -16.86 -6.11 -2.02
N HIS A 329 -17.92 -6.55 -2.69
CA HIS A 329 -18.95 -7.40 -2.15
C HIS A 329 -18.70 -8.84 -2.61
N PHE A 330 -18.61 -9.75 -1.65
CA PHE A 330 -18.37 -11.18 -1.84
C PHE A 330 -19.63 -11.96 -1.53
N LYS A 331 -20.02 -12.88 -2.41
CA LYS A 331 -21.22 -13.72 -2.21
C LYS A 331 -21.05 -15.07 -2.88
N VAL A 332 -21.38 -16.14 -2.17
CA VAL A 332 -21.56 -17.47 -2.76
C VAL A 332 -23.03 -17.61 -3.15
N GLN A 333 -23.31 -17.82 -4.43
CA GLN A 333 -24.68 -18.02 -4.88
C GLN A 333 -25.21 -19.39 -4.42
N LYS A 334 -26.54 -19.56 -4.37
CA LYS A 334 -27.18 -20.84 -4.02
C LYS A 334 -26.74 -22.01 -4.92
N ASN A 335 -26.27 -21.72 -6.14
CA ASN A 335 -25.69 -22.71 -7.06
C ASN A 335 -24.19 -23.02 -6.80
N GLY A 336 -23.64 -22.58 -5.66
CA GLY A 336 -22.24 -22.75 -5.28
C GLY A 336 -21.24 -21.84 -6.00
N LYS A 337 -21.67 -20.98 -6.94
CA LYS A 337 -20.77 -20.07 -7.66
C LYS A 337 -20.38 -18.88 -6.79
N PHE A 338 -19.07 -18.68 -6.64
CA PHE A 338 -18.52 -17.49 -5.99
C PHE A 338 -18.65 -16.25 -6.89
N ARG A 339 -19.06 -15.13 -6.30
CA ARG A 339 -19.20 -13.84 -6.98
C ARG A 339 -18.50 -12.75 -6.18
N CYS A 340 -17.66 -11.98 -6.87
CA CYS A 340 -17.04 -10.79 -6.33
C CYS A 340 -17.35 -9.60 -7.24
N VAL A 341 -18.00 -8.57 -6.70
CA VAL A 341 -18.36 -7.33 -7.43
C VAL A 341 -17.91 -6.12 -6.62
N PRO A 342 -17.72 -4.93 -7.22
CA PRO A 342 -17.53 -3.70 -6.44
C PRO A 342 -18.67 -3.49 -5.45
N SER A 343 -18.38 -3.10 -4.20
CA SER A 343 -19.43 -2.84 -3.22
C SER A 343 -20.35 -1.69 -3.64
N VAL A 344 -21.55 -1.62 -3.07
CA VAL A 344 -22.52 -0.57 -3.40
C VAL A 344 -21.96 0.80 -3.06
N ASP A 345 -21.35 0.94 -1.89
CA ASP A 345 -20.80 2.22 -1.42
C ASP A 345 -19.54 2.65 -2.16
N ASN A 346 -18.70 1.69 -2.56
CA ASN A 346 -17.58 1.97 -3.44
C ASN A 346 -18.09 2.57 -4.76
N TYR A 347 -19.08 1.93 -5.39
CA TYR A 347 -19.66 2.41 -6.64
C TYR A 347 -20.34 3.78 -6.49
N LYS A 348 -21.09 4.01 -5.41
CA LYS A 348 -21.68 5.32 -5.10
C LYS A 348 -20.62 6.40 -4.97
N THR A 349 -19.52 6.12 -4.27
CA THR A 349 -18.41 7.07 -4.07
C THR A 349 -17.72 7.39 -5.40
N PHE A 350 -17.47 6.38 -6.23
CA PHE A 350 -16.94 6.56 -7.57
C PHE A 350 -17.88 7.42 -8.44
N ARG A 351 -19.18 7.08 -8.47
CA ARG A 351 -20.19 7.83 -9.23
C ARG A 351 -20.29 9.29 -8.79
N LYS A 352 -20.22 9.57 -7.49
CA LYS A 352 -20.19 10.95 -6.96
C LYS A 352 -19.01 11.74 -7.51
N LYS A 353 -17.80 11.17 -7.53
CA LYS A 353 -16.60 11.80 -8.11
C LYS A 353 -16.74 12.08 -9.60
N VAL A 354 -17.24 11.11 -10.37
CA VAL A 354 -17.47 11.28 -11.81
C VAL A 354 -18.52 12.36 -12.07
N LYS A 355 -19.65 12.32 -11.34
CA LYS A 355 -20.72 13.32 -11.46
C LYS A 355 -20.20 14.73 -11.14
N PHE A 356 -19.37 14.87 -10.11
CA PHE A 356 -18.75 16.15 -9.76
C PHE A 356 -17.91 16.73 -10.91
N ILE A 357 -17.10 15.90 -11.58
CA ILE A 357 -16.28 16.35 -12.71
C ILE A 357 -17.15 16.70 -13.92
N VAL A 358 -18.12 15.84 -14.26
CA VAL A 358 -19.00 16.03 -15.43
C VAL A 358 -19.86 17.29 -15.29
N ASN A 359 -20.38 17.55 -14.10
CA ASN A 359 -21.29 18.68 -13.85
C ASN A 359 -20.57 20.00 -13.51
N ASN A 360 -19.24 20.02 -13.45
CA ASN A 360 -18.51 21.24 -13.13
C ASN A 360 -18.57 22.21 -14.32
N SER A 361 -19.19 23.38 -14.13
CA SER A 361 -19.33 24.43 -15.14
C SER A 361 -17.99 25.07 -15.51
N ASN A 362 -17.00 25.06 -14.61
CA ASN A 362 -15.70 25.69 -14.83
C ASN A 362 -14.79 24.88 -15.77
N TYR A 363 -15.21 23.69 -16.22
CA TYR A 363 -14.42 22.82 -17.09
C TYR A 363 -15.08 22.67 -18.46
N GLY A 364 -14.33 22.91 -19.53
CA GLY A 364 -14.72 22.47 -20.89
C GLY A 364 -14.61 20.96 -21.06
N ALA A 365 -15.16 20.42 -22.16
CA ALA A 365 -15.28 19.00 -22.45
C ALA A 365 -13.91 18.30 -22.47
N THR A 366 -12.91 18.92 -23.09
CA THR A 366 -11.53 18.40 -23.13
C THR A 366 -10.93 18.28 -21.72
N THR A 367 -11.07 19.31 -20.90
CA THR A 367 -10.60 19.30 -19.50
C THR A 367 -11.33 18.26 -18.67
N LYS A 368 -12.64 18.11 -18.85
CA LYS A 368 -13.44 17.06 -18.20
C LYS A 368 -12.93 15.68 -18.61
N ALA A 369 -12.68 15.43 -19.89
CA ALA A 369 -12.18 14.15 -20.39
C ALA A 369 -10.81 13.79 -19.77
N ILE A 370 -9.86 14.73 -19.77
CA ILE A 370 -8.52 14.55 -19.18
C ILE A 370 -8.61 14.26 -17.67
N LYS A 371 -9.51 14.93 -16.94
CA LYS A 371 -9.73 14.70 -15.50
C LYS A 371 -10.45 13.38 -15.20
N LEU A 372 -11.38 12.95 -16.06
CA LEU A 372 -12.14 11.70 -15.89
C LEU A 372 -11.28 10.47 -16.14
N ALA A 373 -10.43 10.51 -17.18
CA ALA A 373 -9.61 9.38 -17.61
C ALA A 373 -8.84 8.68 -16.47
N PRO A 374 -8.05 9.36 -15.61
CA PRO A 374 -7.33 8.71 -14.52
C PRO A 374 -8.25 8.16 -13.43
N VAL A 375 -9.40 8.79 -13.17
CA VAL A 375 -10.38 8.35 -12.16
C VAL A 375 -11.04 7.04 -12.62
N VAL A 376 -11.52 7.00 -13.86
CA VAL A 376 -12.16 5.81 -14.44
C VAL A 376 -11.14 4.68 -14.60
N ARG A 377 -9.94 4.98 -15.13
CA ARG A 377 -8.86 4.00 -15.29
C ARG A 377 -8.44 3.39 -13.96
N GLY A 378 -8.26 4.23 -12.92
CA GLY A 378 -7.89 3.77 -11.59
C GLY A 378 -8.95 2.84 -10.99
N TRP A 379 -10.23 3.22 -11.08
CA TRP A 379 -11.33 2.40 -10.59
C TRP A 379 -11.42 1.06 -11.34
N ARG A 380 -11.37 1.07 -12.67
CA ARG A 380 -11.38 -0.17 -13.48
C ARG A 380 -10.18 -1.06 -13.20
N ASN A 381 -8.96 -0.50 -13.07
CA ASN A 381 -7.77 -1.28 -12.72
C ASN A 381 -7.88 -1.92 -11.33
N TYR A 382 -8.45 -1.21 -10.36
CA TYR A 382 -8.66 -1.75 -9.01
C TYR A 382 -9.71 -2.87 -9.00
N HIS A 383 -10.77 -2.78 -9.80
CA HIS A 383 -11.82 -3.81 -9.86
C HIS A 383 -11.64 -4.83 -10.99
N ARG A 384 -10.48 -4.88 -11.67
CA ARG A 384 -10.26 -5.71 -12.87
C ARG A 384 -10.35 -7.21 -12.66
N PHE A 385 -10.27 -7.69 -11.42
CA PHE A 385 -10.40 -9.11 -11.09
C PHE A 385 -11.80 -9.48 -10.58
N CYS A 386 -12.71 -8.53 -10.53
CA CYS A 386 -14.12 -8.73 -10.19
C CYS A 386 -14.96 -9.02 -11.43
N LYS A 387 -16.19 -9.45 -11.15
CA LYS A 387 -17.25 -9.54 -12.14
C LYS A 387 -17.80 -8.14 -12.44
N MET A 388 -17.48 -7.61 -13.62
CA MET A 388 -17.80 -6.24 -14.05
C MET A 388 -18.93 -6.17 -15.10
N ASP A 389 -19.43 -7.31 -15.55
CA ASP A 389 -20.46 -7.45 -16.59
C ASP A 389 -21.89 -7.10 -16.12
N GLY A 390 -22.09 -6.90 -14.81
CA GLY A 390 -23.39 -6.53 -14.28
C GLY A 390 -23.86 -5.13 -14.72
N SER A 391 -25.17 -4.97 -14.92
CA SER A 391 -25.82 -3.71 -15.35
C SER A 391 -25.37 -2.49 -14.53
N ARG A 392 -25.25 -2.64 -13.20
CA ARG A 392 -24.76 -1.61 -12.27
C ARG A 392 -23.35 -1.10 -12.61
N ASN A 393 -22.46 -1.96 -13.08
CA ASN A 393 -21.03 -1.67 -13.27
C ASN A 393 -20.68 -1.27 -14.72
N SER A 394 -21.64 -1.37 -15.65
CA SER A 394 -21.47 -1.08 -17.09
C SER A 394 -20.99 0.36 -17.40
N LEU A 395 -21.19 1.31 -16.46
CA LEU A 395 -20.96 2.75 -16.63
C LEU A 395 -21.74 3.40 -17.78
N TYR A 396 -22.60 2.66 -18.48
CA TYR A 396 -23.29 3.09 -19.69
C TYR A 396 -24.07 4.40 -19.51
N HIS A 397 -24.86 4.52 -18.43
CA HIS A 397 -25.62 5.74 -18.16
C HIS A 397 -24.73 6.95 -17.86
N ILE A 398 -23.59 6.73 -17.20
CA ILE A 398 -22.64 7.81 -16.86
C ILE A 398 -21.93 8.27 -18.12
N HIS A 399 -21.53 7.32 -18.97
CA HIS A 399 -20.95 7.56 -20.29
C HIS A 399 -21.90 8.40 -21.16
N ASN A 400 -23.16 7.99 -21.29
CA ASN A 400 -24.15 8.72 -22.09
C ASN A 400 -24.46 10.11 -21.53
N ARG A 401 -24.48 10.26 -20.20
CA ARG A 401 -24.65 11.58 -19.57
C ARG A 401 -23.46 12.49 -19.89
N ALA A 402 -22.23 11.99 -19.79
CA ALA A 402 -21.04 12.77 -20.13
C ALA A 402 -21.04 13.18 -21.61
N PHE A 403 -21.40 12.26 -22.52
CA PHE A 403 -21.54 12.55 -23.95
C PHE A 403 -22.53 13.70 -24.19
N ARG A 404 -23.73 13.64 -23.58
CA ARG A 404 -24.73 14.71 -23.69
C ARG A 404 -24.24 16.05 -23.15
N VAL A 405 -23.39 16.05 -22.12
CA VAL A 405 -22.82 17.29 -21.56
C VAL A 405 -21.75 17.85 -22.49
N PHE A 406 -20.90 17.00 -23.06
CA PHE A 406 -19.83 17.44 -23.98
C PHE A 406 -20.43 17.99 -25.27
N ASN A 407 -21.49 17.36 -25.78
CA ASN A 407 -22.18 17.77 -27.02
C ASN A 407 -23.03 19.05 -26.87
N LYS A 408 -23.15 19.61 -25.67
CA LYS A 408 -23.76 20.93 -25.45
C LYS A 408 -22.77 22.07 -25.65
N GLU A 409 -21.47 21.78 -25.67
CA GLU A 409 -20.45 22.81 -25.90
C GLU A 409 -20.39 23.13 -27.39
N THR A 410 -20.55 24.41 -27.75
CA THR A 410 -20.62 24.89 -29.14
C THR A 410 -19.38 24.55 -29.97
N LYS A 411 -18.22 24.40 -29.30
CA LYS A 411 -16.94 24.02 -29.92
C LYS A 411 -16.81 22.53 -30.23
N GLN A 412 -17.79 21.70 -29.86
CA GLN A 412 -17.75 20.26 -30.03
C GLN A 412 -18.85 19.80 -30.98
N ASN A 413 -18.52 18.81 -31.81
CA ASN A 413 -19.47 18.11 -32.66
C ASN A 413 -19.59 16.64 -32.22
N ARG A 414 -20.48 15.88 -32.86
CA ARG A 414 -20.72 14.48 -32.49
C ARG A 414 -19.46 13.61 -32.53
N HIS A 415 -18.58 13.86 -33.51
CA HIS A 415 -17.36 13.08 -33.72
C HIS A 415 -16.33 13.36 -32.61
N THR A 416 -15.98 14.62 -32.40
CA THR A 416 -15.07 15.08 -31.33
C THR A 416 -15.56 14.67 -29.94
N CYS A 417 -16.88 14.73 -29.68
CA CYS A 417 -17.45 14.22 -28.43
C CYS A 417 -17.22 12.72 -28.24
N THR A 418 -17.31 11.93 -29.31
CA THR A 418 -17.10 10.48 -29.26
C THR A 418 -15.64 10.17 -28.91
N GLU A 419 -14.68 10.89 -29.50
CA GLU A 419 -13.26 10.77 -29.17
C GLU A 419 -12.97 11.16 -27.71
N LEU A 420 -13.47 12.31 -27.26
CA LEU A 420 -13.30 12.78 -25.88
C LEU A 420 -13.88 11.79 -24.86
N ILE A 421 -15.00 11.15 -25.19
CA ILE A 421 -15.60 10.12 -24.34
C ILE A 421 -14.77 8.84 -24.32
N GLY A 422 -14.18 8.45 -25.45
CA GLY A 422 -13.20 7.36 -25.52
C GLY A 422 -12.00 7.61 -24.60
N ILE A 423 -11.52 8.86 -24.54
CA ILE A 423 -10.46 9.29 -23.62
C ILE A 423 -10.95 9.26 -22.16
N ALA A 424 -12.15 9.78 -21.89
CA ALA A 424 -12.71 9.91 -20.55
C ALA A 424 -13.04 8.55 -19.89
N PHE A 425 -13.48 7.57 -20.68
CA PHE A 425 -13.89 6.23 -20.21
C PHE A 425 -13.03 5.11 -20.82
N PRO A 426 -11.71 5.10 -20.57
CA PRO A 426 -10.80 4.18 -21.23
C PRO A 426 -11.13 2.73 -20.90
N SER A 427 -11.19 1.87 -21.92
CA SER A 427 -11.38 0.42 -21.73
C SER A 427 -10.17 -0.18 -21.00
N VAL A 428 -10.43 -1.08 -20.06
CA VAL A 428 -9.40 -1.78 -19.29
C VAL A 428 -9.72 -3.27 -19.33
N PRO A 429 -8.79 -4.14 -19.78
CA PRO A 429 -8.98 -5.57 -19.74
C PRO A 429 -9.20 -6.07 -18.31
N TYR A 430 -10.28 -6.82 -18.10
CA TYR A 430 -10.62 -7.44 -16.83
C TYR A 430 -10.60 -8.97 -16.96
N SER A 431 -10.35 -9.65 -15.85
CA SER A 431 -10.23 -11.10 -15.81
C SER A 431 -10.68 -11.60 -14.44
N GLU A 432 -11.88 -12.16 -14.36
CA GLU A 432 -12.49 -12.56 -13.09
C GLU A 432 -11.65 -13.62 -12.35
N ASN A 433 -11.30 -13.36 -11.08
CA ASN A 433 -10.57 -14.27 -10.20
C ASN A 433 -9.19 -14.75 -10.71
N LYS A 434 -8.59 -14.10 -11.73
CA LYS A 434 -7.29 -14.50 -12.33
C LYS A 434 -6.06 -13.79 -11.75
N HIS A 435 -6.20 -13.08 -10.62
CA HIS A 435 -5.05 -12.48 -9.93
C HIS A 435 -4.06 -13.55 -9.47
N ILE A 436 -2.77 -13.22 -9.49
CA ILE A 436 -1.68 -14.13 -9.14
C ILE A 436 -1.12 -13.76 -7.76
N ASN A 437 -1.37 -14.64 -6.80
CA ASN A 437 -0.98 -14.41 -5.42
C ASN A 437 0.53 -14.47 -5.19
N VAL A 438 0.97 -13.76 -4.15
CA VAL A 438 2.29 -14.02 -3.55
C VAL A 438 2.33 -15.47 -3.06
N LYS A 439 3.40 -16.20 -3.43
CA LYS A 439 3.58 -17.59 -3.03
C LYS A 439 3.98 -17.66 -1.56
N GLY A 440 3.10 -18.18 -0.70
CA GLY A 440 3.40 -18.43 0.72
C GLY A 440 4.06 -17.25 1.43
N GLY A 441 5.19 -17.53 2.11
CA GLY A 441 6.00 -16.55 2.83
C GLY A 441 7.01 -15.77 1.99
N LYS A 442 6.93 -15.82 0.64
CA LYS A 442 7.85 -15.05 -0.22
C LYS A 442 7.81 -13.56 0.15
N SER A 443 9.00 -12.96 0.11
CA SER A 443 9.22 -11.55 0.44
C SER A 443 10.10 -10.90 -0.63
N PRO A 444 9.91 -9.63 -1.00
CA PRO A 444 10.86 -8.93 -1.88
C PRO A 444 12.32 -8.97 -1.39
N TYR A 445 12.53 -9.22 -0.09
CA TYR A 445 13.84 -9.32 0.55
C TYR A 445 14.46 -10.73 0.56
N ASP A 446 13.74 -11.75 0.08
CA ASP A 446 14.23 -13.15 0.02
C ASP A 446 15.35 -13.36 -1.03
N GLY A 447 15.53 -12.41 -1.94
CA GLY A 447 16.55 -12.44 -2.99
C GLY A 447 16.12 -13.16 -4.27
N ASP A 448 14.90 -13.70 -4.34
CA ASP A 448 14.30 -14.31 -5.55
C ASP A 448 13.81 -13.22 -6.51
N LEU A 449 14.79 -12.51 -7.07
CA LEU A 449 14.56 -11.42 -8.01
C LEU A 449 13.92 -11.88 -9.32
N SER A 450 13.88 -13.18 -9.63
CA SER A 450 13.24 -13.71 -10.83
C SER A 450 11.75 -13.85 -10.58
N TYR A 451 11.36 -14.49 -9.47
CA TYR A 451 9.95 -14.60 -9.06
C TYR A 451 9.25 -13.23 -8.98
N TRP A 452 9.85 -12.27 -8.26
CA TRP A 452 9.24 -10.94 -8.06
C TRP A 452 9.13 -10.15 -9.37
N SER A 453 10.14 -10.28 -10.22
CA SER A 453 10.20 -9.66 -11.54
C SER A 453 9.11 -10.18 -12.48
N GLU A 454 8.98 -11.51 -12.57
CA GLU A 454 7.96 -12.18 -13.37
C GLU A 454 6.55 -11.91 -12.86
N ARG A 455 6.32 -12.01 -11.55
CA ARG A 455 5.02 -11.73 -10.94
C ARG A 455 4.62 -10.29 -11.21
N ASN A 456 5.49 -9.31 -10.94
CA ASN A 456 5.19 -7.91 -11.17
C ASN A 456 4.76 -7.66 -12.63
N SER A 457 5.45 -8.25 -13.61
CA SER A 457 5.06 -8.14 -15.02
C SER A 457 3.67 -8.69 -15.32
N LYS A 458 3.25 -9.77 -14.67
CA LYS A 458 1.90 -10.34 -14.86
C LYS A 458 0.80 -9.49 -14.22
N LEU A 459 1.13 -8.65 -13.24
CA LEU A 459 0.17 -7.74 -12.58
C LEU A 459 -0.17 -6.51 -13.43
N TYR A 460 0.74 -6.09 -14.31
CA TYR A 460 0.54 -4.94 -15.18
C TYR A 460 -0.28 -5.26 -16.44
N ASN A 461 -0.94 -4.24 -17.01
CA ASN A 461 -1.71 -4.36 -18.26
C ASN A 461 -0.81 -4.77 -19.43
N ASN A 462 -1.38 -5.32 -20.51
CA ASN A 462 -0.63 -5.87 -21.65
C ASN A 462 0.49 -4.95 -22.16
N ILE A 463 0.27 -3.64 -22.29
CA ILE A 463 1.29 -2.70 -22.79
C ILE A 463 2.46 -2.59 -21.80
N THR A 464 2.17 -2.31 -20.52
CA THR A 464 3.20 -2.19 -19.48
C THR A 464 3.91 -3.52 -19.22
N SER A 465 3.19 -4.63 -19.24
CA SER A 465 3.75 -5.98 -19.14
C SER A 465 4.70 -6.29 -20.30
N LYS A 466 4.31 -5.99 -21.55
CA LYS A 466 5.15 -6.14 -22.74
C LYS A 466 6.42 -5.28 -22.65
N ALA A 467 6.28 -4.02 -22.23
CA ALA A 467 7.43 -3.13 -22.03
C ALA A 467 8.37 -3.66 -20.92
N LEU A 468 7.84 -4.18 -19.82
CA LEU A 468 8.64 -4.79 -18.75
C LEU A 468 9.37 -6.04 -19.25
N LYS A 469 8.70 -6.97 -19.94
CA LYS A 469 9.33 -8.18 -20.49
C LYS A 469 10.45 -7.84 -21.47
N ARG A 470 10.23 -6.89 -22.38
CA ARG A 470 11.24 -6.42 -23.35
C ARG A 470 12.50 -5.88 -22.67
N GLN A 471 12.35 -5.26 -21.50
CA GLN A 471 13.46 -4.67 -20.75
C GLN A 471 14.05 -5.65 -19.70
N SER A 472 13.73 -6.95 -19.78
CA SER A 472 14.08 -7.93 -18.76
C SER A 472 13.71 -7.46 -17.34
N HIS A 473 12.56 -6.78 -17.25
CA HIS A 473 11.96 -6.19 -16.04
C HIS A 473 12.84 -5.14 -15.36
N LYS A 474 13.75 -4.53 -16.10
CA LYS A 474 14.54 -3.38 -15.65
C LYS A 474 13.84 -2.08 -16.01
N CYS A 475 14.03 -1.07 -15.19
CA CYS A 475 13.65 0.29 -15.48
C CYS A 475 14.45 0.82 -16.67
N GLY A 476 13.78 1.34 -17.70
CA GLY A 476 14.42 1.92 -18.88
C GLY A 476 15.31 3.13 -18.60
N HIS A 477 15.13 3.79 -17.46
CA HIS A 477 15.95 4.92 -17.05
C HIS A 477 17.09 4.49 -16.11
N CYS A 478 16.78 3.90 -14.96
CA CYS A 478 17.81 3.57 -13.97
C CYS A 478 18.39 2.16 -14.11
N GLY A 479 17.86 1.28 -14.96
CA GLY A 479 18.33 -0.09 -15.18
C GLY A 479 18.24 -1.03 -13.98
N LEU A 480 17.59 -0.63 -12.88
CA LEU A 480 17.29 -1.51 -11.74
C LEU A 480 16.06 -2.36 -12.06
N LYS A 481 16.00 -3.58 -11.50
CA LYS A 481 14.78 -4.39 -11.56
C LYS A 481 13.61 -3.65 -10.91
N MET A 482 12.45 -3.72 -11.54
CA MET A 482 11.19 -3.15 -11.06
C MET A 482 10.64 -4.02 -9.92
N LEU A 483 11.08 -3.71 -8.71
CA LEU A 483 10.53 -4.28 -7.49
C LEU A 483 9.19 -3.59 -7.16
N SER A 484 8.39 -4.22 -6.31
CA SER A 484 6.96 -3.93 -6.11
C SER A 484 6.62 -2.57 -5.51
N ASP A 485 7.61 -1.87 -4.99
CA ASP A 485 7.45 -0.82 -3.98
C ASP A 485 7.16 0.53 -4.66
N GLU A 486 7.45 0.61 -5.96
CA GLU A 486 7.34 1.79 -6.77
C GLU A 486 6.49 1.51 -7.99
N LYS A 487 5.50 2.37 -8.28
CA LYS A 487 4.64 2.19 -9.45
C LYS A 487 5.48 2.24 -10.71
N VAL A 488 5.21 1.33 -11.64
CA VAL A 488 5.77 1.38 -12.98
C VAL A 488 4.93 2.33 -13.82
N HIS A 489 5.58 3.37 -14.36
CA HIS A 489 5.03 4.27 -15.35
C HIS A 489 5.54 3.88 -16.74
N LEU A 490 4.74 4.15 -17.77
CA LEU A 490 5.20 4.10 -19.14
C LEU A 490 5.63 5.50 -19.56
N HIS A 491 6.81 5.58 -20.16
CA HIS A 491 7.39 6.79 -20.70
C HIS A 491 7.53 6.67 -22.22
N HIS A 492 7.22 7.75 -22.93
CA HIS A 492 7.41 7.84 -24.38
C HIS A 492 8.85 8.25 -24.65
N VAL A 493 9.62 7.40 -25.33
CA VAL A 493 11.05 7.63 -25.60
C VAL A 493 11.24 8.85 -26.52
N ASP A 494 10.36 9.02 -27.50
CA ASP A 494 10.34 10.16 -28.42
C ASP A 494 9.76 11.46 -27.80
N GLY A 495 9.24 11.40 -26.57
CA GLY A 495 8.57 12.53 -25.93
C GLY A 495 7.17 12.88 -26.50
N ASN A 496 6.70 12.16 -27.51
CA ASN A 496 5.37 12.34 -28.08
C ASN A 496 4.34 11.52 -27.30
N HIS A 497 3.51 12.22 -26.53
CA HIS A 497 2.49 11.63 -25.64
C HIS A 497 1.27 11.05 -26.37
N GLU A 498 1.16 11.27 -27.67
CA GLU A 498 0.07 10.77 -28.53
C GLU A 498 0.44 9.43 -29.18
N ASN A 499 1.73 9.08 -29.22
CA ASN A 499 2.26 7.91 -29.91
C ASN A 499 2.44 6.69 -28.98
N TRP A 500 1.35 5.95 -28.74
CA TRP A 500 1.33 4.75 -27.88
C TRP A 500 1.90 3.47 -28.55
N LYS A 501 2.72 3.60 -29.60
CA LYS A 501 3.40 2.45 -30.23
C LYS A 501 4.25 1.72 -29.20
N ILE A 502 4.12 0.39 -29.13
CA ILE A 502 4.81 -0.43 -28.11
C ILE A 502 6.33 -0.20 -28.13
N LYS A 503 6.95 -0.03 -29.30
CA LYS A 503 8.39 0.25 -29.47
C LYS A 503 8.83 1.58 -28.83
N ASN A 504 7.94 2.57 -28.79
CA ASN A 504 8.18 3.89 -28.22
C ASN A 504 7.96 3.96 -26.69
N LEU A 505 7.32 2.97 -26.10
CA LEU A 505 6.99 2.98 -24.68
C LEU A 505 8.04 2.24 -23.84
N THR A 506 8.66 2.92 -22.88
CA THR A 506 9.60 2.33 -21.93
C THR A 506 9.02 2.33 -20.52
N ALA A 507 9.14 1.18 -19.83
CA ALA A 507 8.66 1.05 -18.46
C ALA A 507 9.71 1.58 -17.49
N ILE A 508 9.37 2.63 -16.74
CA ILE A 508 10.25 3.29 -15.79
C ILE A 508 9.60 3.41 -14.40
N HIS A 509 10.41 3.48 -13.36
CA HIS A 509 9.95 3.77 -12.00
C HIS A 509 9.24 5.13 -11.96
N GLU A 510 8.19 5.29 -11.16
CA GLU A 510 7.49 6.57 -10.94
C GLU A 510 8.49 7.71 -10.63
N SER A 511 9.45 7.50 -9.73
CA SER A 511 10.52 8.47 -9.42
C SER A 511 11.47 8.76 -10.56
N CYS A 512 11.68 7.80 -11.47
CA CYS A 512 12.50 8.02 -12.66
C CYS A 512 11.69 8.80 -13.69
N HIS A 513 10.39 8.53 -13.80
CA HIS A 513 9.47 9.30 -14.64
C HIS A 513 9.39 10.75 -14.16
N ASP A 514 9.21 10.96 -12.86
CA ASP A 514 9.24 12.27 -12.24
C ASP A 514 10.57 12.98 -12.50
N TYR A 515 11.71 12.28 -12.41
CA TYR A 515 13.01 12.87 -12.68
C TYR A 515 13.15 13.37 -14.12
N ILE A 516 12.76 12.57 -15.10
CA ILE A 516 12.82 12.94 -16.53
C ILE A 516 11.95 14.18 -16.83
N HIS A 517 10.78 14.29 -16.17
CA HIS A 517 9.89 15.44 -16.38
C HIS A 517 10.25 16.65 -15.52
N MET A 518 10.94 16.45 -14.38
CA MET A 518 11.52 17.54 -13.62
C MET A 518 12.64 18.23 -14.40
N SER A 519 13.49 17.47 -15.12
CA SER A 519 14.54 18.07 -15.96
C SER A 519 14.01 18.86 -17.16
N LYS A 520 12.76 18.63 -17.60
CA LYS A 520 12.14 19.29 -18.76
C LYS A 520 11.28 20.52 -18.43
N ARG A 521 10.95 20.76 -17.16
CA ARG A 521 10.12 21.91 -16.73
C ARG A 521 10.92 23.18 -16.44
N GLU A 522 12.24 23.08 -16.43
CA GLU A 522 13.18 24.17 -16.16
C GLU A 522 14.09 24.46 -17.37
N SER A 523 13.80 23.85 -18.53
CA SER A 523 14.50 24.06 -19.81
C SER A 523 13.69 24.92 -20.75
#